data_AF-A0A1G0UAZ4-F1
#
_entry.id   AF-A0A1G0UAZ4-F1
#
_cell.length_a   1.000
_cell.length_b   1.000
_cell.length_c   1.000
_cell.angle_alpha   90.00
_cell.angle_beta   90.00
_cell.angle_gamma   90.00
#
_symmetry.space_group_name_H-M   'P 1'
#
loop_
_entity.id
_entity.type
_entity.pdbx_description
1 polymer ?
#
loop_
_entity_poly.entity_id
_entity_poly.type
_entity_poly.pdbx_seq_one_letter_code
_entity_poly.pdbx_strand_id
1 'polypeptide(L)'
;MQDNDKKFKTVIDKNTFYFYNPVFQEKYESYINSLKETLLVLKNKIETDGLKKEFFEALLLDKENGLRALLALTGFANESLKRLLTVVRVADNKELSKLLYKDKWAKKENGIELSEWGDTKIIKLLKDNSDFRKGIVNLFFEGSTIPFLAQTLPLFELKKLSISKLKFEIPAMIDTLVRYKEKGSYSGKAENNPEGLLAMLIDECELTYEKGDLTELFKRERVAKRTMDFIIPDKKNPKIIIESSFLVTT
;
A
#
# COMPACT_ATOMS: atom_id res chain seq x y z
N MET A 1 -9.29 -44.32 25.60
CA MET A 1 -9.60 -43.17 24.71
C MET A 1 -10.29 -42.11 25.56
N GLN A 2 -9.70 -40.93 25.77
CA GLN A 2 -10.49 -39.80 26.23
C GLN A 2 -11.53 -39.50 25.16
N ASP A 3 -12.78 -39.49 25.57
CA ASP A 3 -13.93 -39.17 24.72
C ASP A 3 -13.68 -37.86 23.96
N ASN A 4 -13.81 -37.86 22.64
CA ASN A 4 -13.52 -36.70 21.80
C ASN A 4 -14.34 -35.48 22.26
N ASP A 5 -15.50 -35.71 22.86
CA ASP A 5 -16.37 -34.70 23.44
C ASP A 5 -15.69 -33.94 24.59
N LYS A 6 -14.91 -34.62 25.44
CA LYS A 6 -14.14 -33.95 26.50
C LYS A 6 -13.04 -33.05 25.93
N LYS A 7 -12.42 -33.45 24.81
CA LYS A 7 -11.40 -32.65 24.13
C LYS A 7 -12.02 -31.42 23.46
N PHE A 8 -13.10 -31.59 22.71
CA PHE A 8 -13.81 -30.46 22.09
C PHE A 8 -14.35 -29.49 23.12
N LYS A 9 -14.95 -29.99 24.20
CA LYS A 9 -15.39 -29.14 25.30
C LYS A 9 -14.24 -28.34 25.93
N THR A 10 -13.09 -28.97 26.13
CA THR A 10 -11.90 -28.25 26.62
C THR A 10 -11.46 -27.16 25.64
N VAL A 11 -11.44 -27.44 24.33
CA VAL A 11 -11.11 -26.44 23.30
C VAL A 11 -12.12 -25.29 23.28
N ILE A 12 -13.41 -25.58 23.43
CA ILE A 12 -14.47 -24.57 23.45
C ILE A 12 -14.40 -23.70 24.71
N ASP A 13 -14.22 -24.33 25.87
CA ASP A 13 -14.29 -23.65 27.16
C ASP A 13 -12.99 -22.89 27.50
N LYS A 14 -11.85 -23.27 26.92
CA LYS A 14 -10.53 -22.72 27.27
C LYS A 14 -9.92 -21.83 26.20
N ASN A 15 -10.41 -21.83 24.96
CA ASN A 15 -9.91 -20.93 23.92
C ASN A 15 -10.76 -19.68 23.77
N THR A 16 -10.09 -18.55 23.57
CA THR A 16 -10.70 -17.36 23.00
C THR A 16 -10.64 -17.48 21.49
N PHE A 17 -11.73 -17.94 20.86
CA PHE A 17 -11.79 -18.07 19.39
C PHE A 17 -11.66 -16.73 18.67
N TYR A 18 -12.27 -15.69 19.26
CA TYR A 18 -12.19 -14.33 18.77
C TYR A 18 -11.95 -13.39 19.94
N PHE A 19 -10.72 -12.90 20.04
CA PHE A 19 -10.42 -11.84 20.99
C PHE A 19 -11.11 -10.56 20.56
N TYR A 20 -11.78 -9.89 21.50
CA TYR A 20 -12.28 -8.55 21.27
C TYR A 20 -12.21 -7.72 22.54
N ASN A 21 -12.01 -6.42 22.35
CA ASN A 21 -12.08 -5.41 23.39
C ASN A 21 -13.30 -4.51 23.10
N PRO A 22 -14.39 -4.60 23.88
CA PRO A 22 -15.62 -3.85 23.64
C PRO A 22 -15.40 -2.34 23.56
N VAL A 23 -14.60 -1.78 24.48
CA VAL A 23 -14.30 -0.33 24.54
C VAL A 23 -13.59 0.14 23.29
N PHE A 24 -12.64 -0.67 22.79
CA PHE A 24 -11.97 -0.38 21.53
C PHE A 24 -12.95 -0.46 20.35
N GLN A 25 -13.81 -1.48 20.30
CA GLN A 25 -14.76 -1.67 19.20
C GLN A 25 -15.75 -0.50 19.11
N GLU A 26 -16.34 -0.06 20.22
CA GLU A 26 -17.27 1.08 20.23
C GLU A 26 -16.60 2.37 19.75
N LYS A 27 -15.38 2.63 20.22
CA LYS A 27 -14.59 3.79 19.78
C LYS A 27 -14.27 3.71 18.28
N TYR A 28 -13.85 2.55 17.80
CA TYR A 28 -13.46 2.37 16.41
C TYR A 28 -14.67 2.39 15.47
N GLU A 29 -15.82 1.87 15.90
CA GLU A 29 -17.07 1.93 15.16
C GLU A 29 -17.58 3.37 15.05
N SER A 30 -17.42 4.18 16.10
CA SER A 30 -17.71 5.62 16.04
C SER A 30 -16.83 6.33 14.99
N TYR A 31 -15.55 5.96 14.91
CA TYR A 31 -14.65 6.45 13.87
C TYR A 31 -15.09 6.03 12.46
N ILE A 32 -15.43 4.76 12.25
CA ILE A 32 -15.96 4.26 10.96
C ILE A 32 -17.21 5.04 10.56
N ASN A 33 -18.14 5.24 11.50
CA ASN A 33 -19.35 6.02 11.23
C ASN A 33 -19.02 7.47 10.85
N SER A 34 -18.04 8.11 11.48
CA SER A 34 -17.60 9.46 11.10
C SER A 34 -17.09 9.53 9.65
N LEU A 35 -16.36 8.51 9.18
CA LEU A 35 -15.90 8.42 7.80
C LEU A 35 -17.07 8.24 6.84
N LYS A 36 -17.99 7.34 7.17
CA LYS A 36 -19.20 7.05 6.38
C LYS A 36 -20.03 8.30 6.18
N GLU A 37 -20.37 9.01 7.26
CA GLU A 37 -21.17 10.24 7.18
C GLU A 37 -20.45 11.34 6.40
N THR A 38 -19.12 11.48 6.57
CA THR A 38 -18.32 12.43 5.79
C THR A 38 -18.42 12.14 4.28
N LEU A 39 -18.36 10.87 3.89
CA LEU A 39 -18.48 10.45 2.49
C LEU A 39 -19.90 10.60 1.94
N LEU A 40 -20.94 10.35 2.73
CA LEU A 40 -22.33 10.55 2.32
C LEU A 40 -22.62 12.04 2.04
N VAL A 41 -22.15 12.94 2.92
CA VAL A 41 -22.26 14.38 2.70
C VAL A 41 -21.53 14.81 1.43
N LEU A 42 -20.32 14.29 1.21
CA LEU A 42 -19.54 14.59 -0.01
C LEU A 42 -20.26 14.08 -1.26
N LYS A 43 -20.81 12.85 -1.22
CA LYS A 43 -21.58 12.26 -2.32
C LYS A 43 -22.78 13.14 -2.68
N ASN A 44 -23.60 13.51 -1.69
CA ASN A 44 -24.77 14.37 -1.92
C ASN A 44 -24.38 15.70 -2.57
N LYS A 45 -23.26 16.28 -2.13
CA LYS A 45 -22.73 17.53 -2.71
C LYS A 45 -22.30 17.35 -4.17
N ILE A 46 -21.65 16.25 -4.51
CA ILE A 46 -21.22 15.94 -5.88
C ILE A 46 -22.43 15.64 -6.79
N GLU A 47 -23.44 14.95 -6.28
CA GLU A 47 -24.67 14.67 -7.02
C GLU A 47 -25.49 15.94 -7.29
N THR A 48 -25.44 16.91 -6.38
CA THR A 48 -26.17 18.19 -6.52
C THR A 48 -25.42 19.18 -7.41
N ASP A 49 -24.12 19.37 -7.16
CA ASP A 49 -23.35 20.48 -7.74
C ASP A 49 -22.34 20.05 -8.83
N GLY A 50 -22.27 18.75 -9.12
CA GLY A 50 -21.27 18.15 -9.98
C GLY A 50 -19.92 17.87 -9.29
N LEU A 51 -19.06 17.12 -9.96
CA LEU A 51 -17.72 16.81 -9.46
C LEU A 51 -16.80 18.04 -9.54
N LYS A 52 -16.31 18.51 -8.39
CA LYS A 52 -15.49 19.72 -8.26
C LYS A 52 -14.30 19.47 -7.34
N LYS A 53 -13.10 19.94 -7.71
CA LYS A 53 -11.86 19.75 -6.93
C LYS A 53 -11.94 20.44 -5.57
N GLU A 54 -12.62 21.58 -5.52
CA GLU A 54 -12.83 22.41 -4.34
C GLU A 54 -13.51 21.65 -3.21
N PHE A 55 -14.36 20.65 -3.53
CA PHE A 55 -15.03 19.83 -2.53
C PHE A 55 -14.05 18.89 -1.82
N PHE A 56 -13.05 18.40 -2.54
CA PHE A 56 -11.99 17.57 -1.99
C PHE A 56 -10.92 18.41 -1.29
N GLU A 57 -10.65 19.62 -1.77
CA GLU A 57 -9.82 20.57 -1.01
C GLU A 57 -10.47 20.90 0.35
N ALA A 58 -11.76 21.22 0.36
CA ALA A 58 -12.52 21.46 1.59
C ALA A 58 -12.56 20.21 2.49
N LEU A 59 -12.75 19.02 1.92
CA LEU A 59 -12.67 17.76 2.66
C LEU A 59 -11.33 17.63 3.42
N LEU A 60 -10.21 17.87 2.73
CA LEU A 60 -8.87 17.75 3.33
C LEU A 60 -8.59 18.87 4.36
N LEU A 61 -9.09 20.09 4.11
CA LEU A 61 -8.88 21.25 4.97
C LEU A 61 -9.78 21.26 6.21
N ASP A 62 -11.05 20.91 6.09
CA ASP A 62 -12.05 21.19 7.11
C ASP A 62 -12.40 19.97 7.96
N LYS A 63 -12.25 18.76 7.42
CA LYS A 63 -12.61 17.52 8.12
C LYS A 63 -11.40 16.94 8.84
N GLU A 64 -11.58 16.52 10.09
CA GLU A 64 -10.55 15.88 10.92
C GLU A 64 -10.00 14.64 10.21
N ASN A 65 -10.90 13.77 9.73
CA ASN A 65 -10.57 12.54 9.03
C ASN A 65 -10.64 12.65 7.49
N GLY A 66 -10.53 13.87 6.95
CA GLY A 66 -10.72 14.13 5.51
C GLY A 66 -9.81 13.31 4.60
N LEU A 67 -8.53 13.19 4.96
CA LEU A 67 -7.59 12.36 4.20
C LEU A 67 -7.99 10.88 4.25
N ARG A 68 -8.38 10.38 5.43
CA ARG A 68 -8.80 8.98 5.59
C ARG A 68 -10.09 8.69 4.82
N ALA A 69 -11.01 9.63 4.75
CA ALA A 69 -12.21 9.52 3.93
C ALA A 69 -11.88 9.44 2.42
N LEU A 70 -11.01 10.32 1.91
CA LEU A 70 -10.55 10.28 0.51
C LEU A 70 -9.87 8.95 0.16
N LEU A 71 -9.02 8.46 1.06
CA LEU A 71 -8.32 7.19 0.90
C LEU A 71 -9.29 5.99 0.94
N ALA A 72 -10.29 6.01 1.83
CA ALA A 72 -11.34 5.01 1.89
C ALA A 72 -12.18 4.97 0.60
N LEU A 73 -12.59 6.14 0.08
CA LEU A 73 -13.36 6.26 -1.16
C LEU A 73 -12.65 5.62 -2.37
N THR A 74 -11.33 5.78 -2.42
CA THR A 74 -10.50 5.31 -3.52
C THR A 74 -9.96 3.89 -3.32
N GLY A 75 -10.03 3.36 -2.09
CA GLY A 75 -9.36 2.11 -1.68
C GLY A 75 -7.83 2.23 -1.57
N PHE A 76 -7.32 3.45 -1.60
CA PHE A 76 -5.89 3.75 -1.54
C PHE A 76 -5.40 3.66 -0.10
N ALA A 77 -4.31 2.93 0.15
CA ALA A 77 -3.81 2.73 1.52
C ALA A 77 -2.98 3.93 1.99
N ASN A 78 -2.96 4.17 3.30
CA ASN A 78 -2.13 5.22 3.89
C ASN A 78 -0.65 5.03 3.57
N GLU A 79 -0.13 3.81 3.76
CA GLU A 79 1.27 3.48 3.47
C GLU A 79 1.60 3.65 1.97
N SER A 80 0.67 3.27 1.08
CA SER A 80 0.83 3.54 -0.36
C SER A 80 0.96 5.04 -0.64
N LEU A 81 0.21 5.89 0.07
CA LEU A 81 0.28 7.34 -0.10
C LEU A 81 1.61 7.88 0.38
N LYS A 82 2.09 7.44 1.55
CA LYS A 82 3.39 7.87 2.09
C LYS A 82 4.54 7.50 1.14
N ARG A 83 4.52 6.28 0.60
CA ARG A 83 5.50 5.83 -0.39
C ARG A 83 5.42 6.65 -1.68
N LEU A 84 4.21 6.90 -2.18
CA LEU A 84 4.00 7.71 -3.38
C LEU A 84 4.50 9.14 -3.17
N LEU A 85 4.25 9.76 -2.02
CA LEU A 85 4.78 11.09 -1.69
C LEU A 85 6.30 11.09 -1.62
N THR A 86 6.91 10.01 -1.14
CA THR A 86 8.36 9.82 -1.15
C THR A 86 8.88 9.76 -2.59
N VAL A 87 8.25 8.96 -3.46
CA VAL A 87 8.56 8.89 -4.90
C VAL A 87 8.45 10.28 -5.55
N VAL A 88 7.36 11.01 -5.31
CA VAL A 88 7.17 12.38 -5.84
C VAL A 88 8.30 13.31 -5.41
N ARG A 89 8.73 13.23 -4.15
CA ARG A 89 9.82 14.08 -3.61
C ARG A 89 11.16 13.80 -4.30
N VAL A 90 11.48 12.54 -4.61
CA VAL A 90 12.75 12.18 -5.26
C VAL A 90 12.72 12.26 -6.78
N ALA A 91 11.56 12.04 -7.40
CA ALA A 91 11.46 11.96 -8.85
C ALA A 91 11.70 13.33 -9.50
N ASP A 92 12.63 13.38 -10.47
CA ASP A 92 12.81 14.54 -11.34
C ASP A 92 11.91 14.42 -12.58
N ASN A 93 10.60 14.47 -12.35
CA ASN A 93 9.62 14.45 -13.43
C ASN A 93 8.87 15.79 -13.48
N LYS A 94 9.05 16.53 -14.57
CA LYS A 94 8.49 17.89 -14.73
C LYS A 94 6.95 17.92 -14.73
N GLU A 95 6.32 16.96 -15.39
CA GLU A 95 4.86 16.88 -15.50
C GLU A 95 4.21 16.60 -14.14
N LEU A 96 4.73 15.59 -13.42
CA LEU A 96 4.30 15.24 -12.07
C LEU A 96 4.56 16.38 -11.08
N SER A 97 5.73 17.02 -11.18
CA SER A 97 6.10 18.15 -10.32
C SER A 97 5.15 19.33 -10.51
N LYS A 98 4.76 19.61 -11.76
CA LYS A 98 3.76 20.64 -12.09
C LYS A 98 2.37 20.26 -11.58
N LEU A 99 1.92 19.03 -11.82
CA LEU A 99 0.61 18.56 -11.37
C LEU A 99 0.44 18.69 -9.85
N LEU A 100 1.49 18.32 -9.11
CA LEU A 100 1.46 18.27 -7.66
C LEU A 100 1.95 19.54 -6.99
N TYR A 101 2.32 20.58 -7.74
CA TYR A 101 2.96 21.79 -7.21
C TYR A 101 4.20 21.51 -6.35
N LYS A 102 4.99 20.50 -6.72
CA LYS A 102 6.12 19.99 -5.93
C LYS A 102 7.05 21.10 -5.44
N ASP A 103 7.42 22.04 -6.31
CA ASP A 103 8.35 23.13 -5.99
C ASP A 103 7.88 24.04 -4.84
N LYS A 104 6.58 24.03 -4.51
CA LYS A 104 5.98 24.88 -3.49
C LYS A 104 5.89 24.23 -2.11
N TRP A 105 6.16 22.93 -2.00
CA TRP A 105 6.06 22.21 -0.73
C TRP A 105 7.20 21.22 -0.48
N ALA A 106 7.78 20.64 -1.53
CA ALA A 106 8.95 19.79 -1.44
C ALA A 106 10.21 20.67 -1.45
N LYS A 107 10.61 21.14 -0.27
CA LYS A 107 11.92 21.80 -0.12
C LYS A 107 13.03 20.84 -0.56
N LYS A 108 14.04 21.35 -1.25
CA LYS A 108 15.27 20.60 -1.52
C LYS A 108 15.91 20.26 -0.17
N GLU A 109 15.84 19.00 0.22
CA GLU A 109 16.55 18.50 1.41
C GLU A 109 18.02 18.37 1.03
N ASN A 110 18.80 19.42 1.33
CA ASN A 110 20.23 19.43 1.12
C ASN A 110 20.88 18.48 2.14
N GLY A 111 21.12 17.23 1.74
CA GLY A 111 21.94 16.28 2.49
C GLY A 111 21.29 15.58 3.69
N ILE A 112 19.97 15.65 3.84
CA ILE A 112 19.25 14.85 4.85
C ILE A 112 18.84 13.51 4.22
N GLU A 113 19.09 12.42 4.94
CA GLU A 113 18.63 11.08 4.60
C GLU A 113 17.12 11.10 4.33
N LEU A 114 16.74 10.72 3.11
CA LEU A 114 15.38 10.87 2.64
C LEU A 114 14.44 9.90 3.37
N SER A 115 13.75 10.39 4.40
CA SER A 115 12.80 9.58 5.15
C SER A 115 11.39 9.69 4.55
N GLU A 116 10.65 8.58 4.65
CA GLU A 116 9.21 8.59 4.42
C GLU A 116 8.51 9.51 5.43
N TRP A 117 7.43 10.18 5.01
CA TRP A 117 6.67 11.06 5.89
C TRP A 117 5.63 10.30 6.71
N GLY A 118 5.61 10.53 8.02
CA GLY A 118 4.55 10.05 8.89
C GLY A 118 3.23 10.81 8.69
N ASP A 119 2.13 10.22 9.17
CA ASP A 119 0.77 10.76 9.05
C ASP A 119 0.66 12.20 9.60
N THR A 120 1.26 12.46 10.76
CA THR A 120 1.23 13.79 11.40
C THR A 120 1.78 14.88 10.49
N LYS A 121 2.87 14.61 9.76
CA LYS A 121 3.48 15.57 8.83
C LYS A 121 2.59 15.83 7.63
N ILE A 122 2.00 14.77 7.06
CA ILE A 122 1.09 14.87 5.91
C ILE A 122 -0.16 15.66 6.29
N ILE A 123 -0.80 15.33 7.42
CA ILE A 123 -2.00 16.03 7.91
C ILE A 123 -1.69 17.51 8.16
N LYS A 124 -0.56 17.83 8.80
CA LYS A 124 -0.15 19.21 9.02
C LYS A 124 0.04 19.97 7.70
N LEU A 125 0.73 19.38 6.72
CA LEU A 125 0.91 20.01 5.40
C LEU A 125 -0.41 20.22 4.67
N LEU A 126 -1.37 19.30 4.78
CA LEU A 126 -2.71 19.47 4.20
C LEU A 126 -3.44 20.69 4.77
N LYS A 127 -3.24 21.02 6.05
CA LYS A 127 -3.84 22.21 6.68
C LYS A 127 -3.05 23.47 6.30
N ASP A 128 -1.73 23.43 6.46
CA ASP A 128 -0.87 24.62 6.43
C ASP A 128 -0.45 25.05 5.02
N ASN A 129 -0.47 24.15 4.03
CA ASN A 129 0.02 24.43 2.68
C ASN A 129 -1.07 24.13 1.62
N SER A 130 -1.63 25.19 1.03
CA SER A 130 -2.69 25.09 0.04
C SER A 130 -2.22 24.44 -1.27
N ASP A 131 -0.97 24.66 -1.69
CA ASP A 131 -0.41 24.05 -2.89
C ASP A 131 -0.20 22.54 -2.72
N PHE A 132 0.27 22.10 -1.54
CA PHE A 132 0.35 20.68 -1.21
C PHE A 132 -1.04 20.03 -1.26
N ARG A 133 -2.03 20.65 -0.60
CA ARG A 133 -3.40 20.15 -0.58
C ARG A 133 -4.00 20.05 -2.00
N LYS A 134 -3.82 21.08 -2.83
CA LYS A 134 -4.21 21.07 -4.24
C LYS A 134 -3.49 19.98 -5.02
N GLY A 135 -2.20 19.78 -4.76
CA GLY A 135 -1.41 18.70 -5.34
C GLY A 135 -2.00 17.33 -5.01
N ILE A 136 -2.37 17.08 -3.75
CA ILE A 136 -3.04 15.83 -3.36
C ILE A 136 -4.38 15.66 -4.10
N VAL A 137 -5.21 16.71 -4.20
CA VAL A 137 -6.46 16.62 -4.97
C VAL A 137 -6.18 16.31 -6.45
N ASN A 138 -5.24 17.01 -7.06
CA ASN A 138 -4.84 16.75 -8.45
C ASN A 138 -4.33 15.32 -8.66
N LEU A 139 -3.60 14.75 -7.70
CA LEU A 139 -3.15 13.36 -7.75
C LEU A 139 -4.32 12.38 -7.91
N PHE A 140 -5.41 12.57 -7.17
CA PHE A 140 -6.57 11.67 -7.25
C PHE A 140 -7.48 11.94 -8.44
N PHE A 141 -7.45 13.16 -9.01
CA PHE A 141 -8.22 13.50 -10.21
C PHE A 141 -7.52 13.08 -11.50
N GLU A 142 -6.20 13.23 -11.55
CA GLU A 142 -5.41 13.17 -12.79
C GLU A 142 -4.16 12.27 -12.67
N GLY A 143 -3.81 11.79 -11.48
CA GLY A 143 -2.58 11.01 -11.30
C GLY A 143 -2.51 9.75 -12.16
N SER A 144 -3.64 9.10 -12.44
CA SER A 144 -3.68 7.93 -13.32
C SER A 144 -3.35 8.23 -14.79
N THR A 145 -3.42 9.51 -15.20
CA THR A 145 -3.10 9.91 -16.58
C THR A 145 -1.63 10.29 -16.76
N ILE A 146 -0.87 10.39 -15.67
CA ILE A 146 0.55 10.76 -15.71
C ILE A 146 1.39 9.52 -16.11
N PRO A 147 2.10 9.53 -17.25
CA PRO A 147 2.86 8.38 -17.73
C PRO A 147 3.87 7.85 -16.71
N PHE A 148 4.54 8.75 -15.98
CA PHE A 148 5.49 8.37 -14.93
C PHE A 148 4.84 7.53 -13.83
N LEU A 149 3.63 7.91 -13.37
CA LEU A 149 2.91 7.14 -12.35
C LEU A 149 2.38 5.83 -12.90
N ALA A 150 1.94 5.81 -14.16
CA ALA A 150 1.47 4.59 -14.81
C ALA A 150 2.58 3.54 -14.99
N GLN A 151 3.83 3.97 -15.16
CA GLN A 151 5.00 3.11 -15.26
C GLN A 151 5.59 2.71 -13.89
N THR A 152 5.44 3.57 -12.89
CA THR A 152 6.06 3.38 -11.57
C THR A 152 5.15 2.60 -10.60
N LEU A 153 3.84 2.83 -10.65
CA LEU A 153 2.91 2.20 -9.70
C LEU A 153 2.47 0.82 -10.19
N PRO A 154 2.36 -0.17 -9.29
CA PRO A 154 1.68 -1.41 -9.61
C PRO A 154 0.26 -1.12 -10.11
N LEU A 155 -0.19 -1.87 -11.12
CA LEU A 155 -1.51 -1.69 -11.72
C LEU A 155 -2.64 -1.71 -10.68
N PHE A 156 -2.49 -2.54 -9.64
CA PHE A 156 -3.44 -2.63 -8.52
C PHE A 156 -3.58 -1.31 -7.76
N GLU A 157 -2.49 -0.56 -7.56
CA GLU A 157 -2.51 0.76 -6.92
C GLU A 157 -2.93 1.86 -7.90
N LEU A 158 -2.49 1.80 -9.16
CA LEU A 158 -2.83 2.78 -10.18
C LEU A 158 -4.35 2.86 -10.41
N LYS A 159 -5.05 1.73 -10.44
CA LYS A 159 -6.52 1.66 -10.64
C LYS A 159 -7.31 2.36 -9.53
N LYS A 160 -6.71 2.59 -8.36
CA LYS A 160 -7.34 3.31 -7.25
C LYS A 160 -7.38 4.82 -7.46
N LEU A 161 -6.55 5.37 -8.36
CA LEU A 161 -6.56 6.79 -8.75
C LEU A 161 -7.61 7.13 -9.82
N SER A 162 -8.64 6.30 -9.98
CA SER A 162 -9.69 6.52 -10.99
C SER A 162 -10.67 7.61 -10.56
N ILE A 163 -10.89 8.59 -11.43
CA ILE A 163 -11.84 9.70 -11.21
C ILE A 163 -13.29 9.21 -10.99
N SER A 164 -13.69 8.08 -11.57
CA SER A 164 -15.02 7.48 -11.37
C SER A 164 -15.28 7.15 -9.89
N LYS A 165 -14.24 6.87 -9.11
CA LYS A 165 -14.36 6.65 -7.66
C LYS A 165 -14.76 7.94 -6.94
N LEU A 166 -14.19 9.07 -7.37
CA LEU A 166 -14.52 10.39 -6.81
C LEU A 166 -15.96 10.81 -7.11
N LYS A 167 -16.55 10.28 -8.18
CA LYS A 167 -17.96 10.49 -8.55
C LYS A 167 -18.93 9.55 -7.83
N PHE A 168 -18.46 8.64 -6.98
CA PHE A 168 -19.28 7.59 -6.37
C PHE A 168 -20.03 6.72 -7.40
N GLU A 169 -19.46 6.54 -8.60
CA GLU A 169 -20.07 5.68 -9.61
C GLU A 169 -20.16 4.24 -9.09
N ILE A 170 -21.35 3.64 -9.13
CA ILE A 170 -21.61 2.31 -8.57
C ILE A 170 -20.59 1.26 -9.07
N PRO A 171 -20.29 1.16 -10.38
CA PRO A 171 -19.27 0.21 -10.85
C PRO A 171 -17.88 0.44 -10.21
N ALA A 172 -17.50 1.71 -9.99
CA ALA A 172 -16.23 2.07 -9.39
C ALA A 172 -16.19 1.75 -7.89
N MET A 173 -17.31 1.87 -7.18
CA MET A 173 -17.46 1.47 -5.77
C MET A 173 -17.39 -0.05 -5.61
N ILE A 174 -18.07 -0.80 -6.50
CA ILE A 174 -17.99 -2.26 -6.53
C ILE A 174 -16.55 -2.71 -6.81
N ASP A 175 -15.84 -2.10 -7.77
CA ASP A 175 -14.43 -2.39 -8.02
C ASP A 175 -13.56 -2.16 -6.76
N THR A 176 -13.80 -1.08 -6.01
CA THR A 176 -13.08 -0.83 -4.74
C THR A 176 -13.33 -1.94 -3.72
N LEU A 177 -14.59 -2.37 -3.53
CA LEU A 177 -14.94 -3.45 -2.60
C LEU A 177 -14.29 -4.79 -3.00
N VAL A 178 -14.37 -5.15 -4.28
CA VAL A 178 -13.77 -6.37 -4.82
C VAL A 178 -12.25 -6.35 -4.62
N ARG A 179 -11.58 -5.24 -4.95
CA ARG A 179 -10.14 -5.10 -4.73
C ARG A 179 -9.77 -5.22 -3.27
N TYR A 180 -10.55 -4.62 -2.36
CA TYR A 180 -10.27 -4.70 -0.94
C TYR A 180 -10.34 -6.14 -0.43
N LYS A 181 -11.35 -6.90 -0.89
CA LYS A 181 -11.48 -8.34 -0.60
C LYS A 181 -10.31 -9.15 -1.17
N GLU A 182 -9.88 -8.86 -2.40
CA GLU A 182 -8.80 -9.60 -3.07
C GLU A 182 -7.39 -9.20 -2.62
N LYS A 183 -7.23 -8.07 -1.90
CA LYS A 183 -5.92 -7.54 -1.53
C LYS A 183 -5.04 -8.56 -0.80
N GLY A 184 -5.61 -9.29 0.17
CA GLY A 184 -4.86 -10.31 0.91
C GLY A 184 -4.38 -11.45 0.03
N SER A 185 -5.27 -11.98 -0.83
CA SER A 185 -4.93 -13.02 -1.80
C SER A 185 -3.89 -12.53 -2.82
N TYR A 186 -4.03 -11.31 -3.32
CA TYR A 186 -3.09 -10.71 -4.28
C TYR A 186 -1.68 -10.59 -3.70
N SER A 187 -1.55 -10.20 -2.43
CA SER A 187 -0.26 -10.13 -1.74
C SER A 187 0.34 -11.50 -1.42
N GLY A 188 -0.47 -12.54 -1.22
CA GLY A 188 -0.01 -13.88 -0.87
C GLY A 188 0.30 -14.81 -2.06
N LYS A 189 0.03 -14.38 -3.30
CA LYS A 189 0.29 -15.18 -4.51
C LYS A 189 1.78 -15.23 -4.85
N ALA A 190 2.29 -16.43 -5.10
CA ALA A 190 3.70 -16.68 -5.39
C ALA A 190 4.18 -15.99 -6.69
N GLU A 191 3.29 -15.77 -7.65
CA GLU A 191 3.60 -15.04 -8.90
C GLU A 191 3.89 -13.55 -8.66
N ASN A 192 3.48 -13.02 -7.51
CA ASN A 192 3.78 -11.66 -7.07
C ASN A 192 4.99 -11.61 -6.12
N ASN A 193 5.70 -12.74 -5.93
CA ASN A 193 6.96 -12.81 -5.20
C ASN A 193 8.14 -12.58 -6.18
N PRO A 194 9.08 -11.68 -5.87
CA PRO A 194 10.36 -11.55 -6.58
C PRO A 194 11.08 -12.87 -6.89
N GLU A 195 11.02 -13.87 -6.01
CA GLU A 195 11.58 -15.20 -6.31
C GLU A 195 10.94 -15.84 -7.55
N GLY A 196 9.62 -15.74 -7.71
CA GLY A 196 8.93 -16.31 -8.88
C GLY A 196 9.38 -15.65 -10.18
N LEU A 197 9.54 -14.32 -10.16
CA LEU A 197 10.07 -13.57 -11.31
C LEU A 197 11.53 -13.94 -11.61
N LEU A 198 12.37 -14.06 -10.58
CA LEU A 198 13.77 -14.45 -10.74
C LEU A 198 13.90 -15.86 -11.33
N ALA A 199 13.08 -16.81 -10.85
CA ALA A 199 13.04 -18.16 -11.41
C ALA A 199 12.73 -18.14 -12.91
N MET A 200 11.69 -17.39 -13.32
CA MET A 200 11.33 -17.24 -14.74
C MET A 200 12.48 -16.66 -15.57
N LEU A 201 13.15 -15.62 -15.08
CA LEU A 201 14.27 -14.99 -15.81
C LEU A 201 15.49 -15.92 -15.93
N ILE A 202 15.77 -16.71 -14.89
CA ILE A 202 16.85 -17.71 -14.91
C ILE A 202 16.54 -18.80 -15.95
N ASP A 203 15.29 -19.27 -15.98
CA ASP A 203 14.82 -20.26 -16.96
C ASP A 203 14.89 -19.71 -18.40
N GLU A 204 14.49 -18.45 -18.63
CA GLU A 204 14.60 -17.76 -19.93
C GLU A 204 16.05 -17.60 -20.41
N CYS A 205 16.99 -17.51 -19.47
CA CYS A 205 18.42 -17.45 -19.77
C CYS A 205 19.04 -18.85 -19.97
N GLU A 206 18.24 -19.93 -19.94
CA GLU A 206 18.68 -21.32 -20.05
C GLU A 206 19.72 -21.73 -18.98
N LEU A 207 19.62 -21.15 -17.78
CA LEU A 207 20.51 -21.43 -16.65
C LEU A 207 19.89 -22.45 -15.69
N THR A 208 20.71 -23.35 -15.15
CA THR A 208 20.28 -24.23 -14.06
C THR A 208 20.45 -23.54 -12.71
N TYR A 209 19.63 -23.91 -11.73
CA TYR A 209 19.81 -23.46 -10.35
C TYR A 209 19.34 -24.50 -9.33
N GLU A 210 19.86 -24.38 -8.11
CA GLU A 210 19.39 -25.12 -6.94
C GLU A 210 18.96 -24.15 -5.82
N LYS A 211 18.02 -24.57 -4.98
CA LYS A 211 17.63 -23.84 -3.75
C LYS A 211 18.21 -24.51 -2.50
N GLY A 212 18.39 -23.74 -1.43
CA GLY A 212 18.68 -24.27 -0.09
C GLY A 212 20.10 -24.00 0.40
N ASP A 213 20.56 -24.83 1.34
CA ASP A 213 21.79 -24.54 2.08
C ASP A 213 23.06 -24.82 1.24
N LEU A 214 24.05 -23.92 1.35
CA LEU A 214 25.41 -24.10 0.83
C LEU A 214 26.32 -24.68 1.90
N THR A 215 26.40 -26.01 1.97
CA THR A 215 27.09 -26.78 3.02
C THR A 215 28.54 -26.32 3.28
N GLU A 216 29.27 -25.88 2.25
CA GLU A 216 30.65 -25.42 2.37
C GLU A 216 30.81 -24.10 3.14
N LEU A 217 29.81 -23.19 3.09
CA LEU A 217 29.82 -21.96 3.89
C LEU A 217 29.76 -22.28 5.38
N PHE A 218 28.92 -23.26 5.76
CA PHE A 218 28.74 -23.66 7.16
C PHE A 218 29.92 -24.45 7.75
N LYS A 219 30.79 -25.03 6.93
CA LYS A 219 32.02 -25.67 7.41
C LYS A 219 33.03 -24.65 7.94
N ARG A 220 32.97 -23.40 7.48
CA ARG A 220 33.95 -22.35 7.82
C ARG A 220 33.39 -21.24 8.71
N GLU A 221 32.07 -21.10 8.78
CA GLU A 221 31.40 -20.06 9.60
C GLU A 221 30.25 -20.66 10.43
N ARG A 222 30.27 -20.47 11.75
CA ARG A 222 29.23 -20.92 12.70
C ARG A 222 28.01 -19.99 12.75
N VAL A 223 27.73 -19.25 11.68
CA VAL A 223 26.58 -18.34 11.66
C VAL A 223 25.35 -19.08 11.14
N ALA A 224 24.20 -18.74 11.74
CA ALA A 224 22.89 -19.35 11.57
C ALA A 224 22.61 -19.86 10.15
N LYS A 225 22.08 -21.08 10.07
CA LYS A 225 21.56 -21.71 8.85
C LYS A 225 20.77 -20.70 8.02
N ARG A 226 21.27 -20.37 6.82
CA ARG A 226 20.58 -19.54 5.83
C ARG A 226 20.32 -20.38 4.59
N THR A 227 19.04 -20.48 4.25
CA THR A 227 18.54 -21.19 3.08
C THR A 227 18.54 -20.20 1.93
N MET A 228 19.32 -20.49 0.88
CA MET A 228 19.49 -19.59 -0.25
C MET A 228 18.36 -19.78 -1.27
N ASP A 229 17.85 -18.69 -1.83
CA ASP A 229 16.75 -18.75 -2.81
C ASP A 229 17.19 -19.31 -4.16
N PHE A 230 18.36 -18.89 -4.69
CA PHE A 230 18.90 -19.39 -5.96
C PHE A 230 20.42 -19.54 -5.92
N ILE A 231 20.91 -20.70 -6.34
CA ILE A 231 22.33 -21.02 -6.46
C ILE A 231 22.58 -21.52 -7.89
N ILE A 232 23.31 -20.75 -8.68
CA ILE A 232 23.56 -21.00 -10.11
C ILE A 232 25.03 -21.39 -10.32
N PRO A 233 25.35 -22.44 -11.10
CA PRO A 233 24.41 -23.39 -11.70
C PRO A 233 23.88 -24.43 -10.70
N ASP A 234 24.64 -24.71 -9.63
CA ASP A 234 24.36 -25.74 -8.63
C ASP A 234 25.15 -25.50 -7.32
N LYS A 235 24.85 -26.25 -6.25
CA LYS A 235 25.55 -26.18 -4.95
C LYS A 235 26.99 -26.69 -4.97
N LYS A 236 27.38 -27.50 -5.96
CA LYS A 236 28.70 -28.12 -6.03
C LYS A 236 29.75 -27.13 -6.53
N ASN A 237 29.39 -26.28 -7.48
CA ASN A 237 30.26 -25.26 -8.05
C ASN A 237 29.49 -23.93 -8.25
N PRO A 238 29.02 -23.31 -7.15
CA PRO A 238 28.23 -22.09 -7.23
C PRO A 238 29.04 -20.96 -7.87
N LYS A 239 28.44 -20.27 -8.83
CA LYS A 239 28.97 -19.08 -9.50
C LYS A 239 28.24 -17.81 -9.08
N ILE A 240 26.92 -17.91 -8.91
CA ILE A 240 26.05 -16.81 -8.49
C ILE A 240 25.12 -17.32 -7.40
N ILE A 241 24.95 -16.51 -6.35
CA ILE A 241 23.97 -16.74 -5.29
C ILE A 241 23.06 -15.53 -5.28
N ILE A 242 21.75 -15.76 -5.36
CA ILE A 242 20.74 -14.71 -5.31
C ILE A 242 19.85 -14.99 -4.10
N GLU A 243 19.72 -13.99 -3.24
CA GLU A 243 18.79 -13.96 -2.12
C GLU A 243 17.82 -12.82 -2.37
N SER A 244 16.54 -13.13 -2.37
CA SER A 244 15.49 -12.16 -2.64
C SER A 244 14.69 -11.90 -1.38
N SER A 245 14.70 -10.65 -0.95
CA SER A 245 13.78 -10.21 0.09
C SER A 245 13.12 -8.92 -0.37
N PHE A 246 11.79 -8.91 -0.30
CA PHE A 246 11.02 -7.70 -0.56
C PHE A 246 10.14 -7.43 0.62
N LEU A 247 10.62 -6.56 1.50
CA LEU A 247 9.92 -6.18 2.70
C LEU A 247 9.01 -4.98 2.39
N VAL A 248 7.70 -5.23 2.33
CA VAL A 248 6.69 -4.18 2.43
C VAL A 248 6.22 -4.18 3.88
N THR A 249 6.86 -3.38 4.75
CA THR A 249 6.30 -3.11 6.07
C THR A 249 5.05 -2.26 5.90
N THR A 250 3.91 -2.74 6.41
CA THR A 250 2.69 -1.94 6.62
C THR A 250 2.67 -1.36 8.02
#